data_AF-A0A946HD07-F1
#
_entry.id   AF-A0A946HD07-F1
#
_cell.length_a   1.000
_cell.length_b   1.000
_cell.length_c   1.000
_cell.angle_alpha   90.00
_cell.angle_beta   90.00
_cell.angle_gamma   90.00
#
_symmetry.space_group_name_H-M   'P 1'
#
loop_
_entity.id
_entity.type
_entity.pdbx_description
1 polymer ?
#
loop_
_entity_poly.entity_id
_entity_poly.type
_entity_poly.pdbx_seq_one_letter_code
_entity_poly.pdbx_strand_id
1 'polypeptide(L)'
;MVRFTTVARGHQCSSPKLVSDKRSLVLLPLLLLLLTSSVSAQNFIRGDANGDGDIDFYVGDAVEIFTQLFTGCWGIACDDAADSNDDGNLDISDAVNILAQRQSGLPLPLPFPIVGNDPTPDGLLCATPTPSFAGYTFNPAFQLDVIPVGVGSGSVGTIFTAELQLTVPAGFGVTGISFGVCHDPAELDLLPGIAYGPLAPDYFQVQGHSTGFNCNSIPTFILPGSLFGPGVHVIAEAQYQILTSGGAAISFCSMTGQMPVPVALAAVDFGAMTDCSDVFAPASVGANINSAPEFVRGDTNASGGSPDIADAINSLYYIFNIPGGISPCDDASDVNDDGIHPSIADAIYLLNYLFPPPSSPPPAPFPACGPDPTTDPLGCASFPPC
;
A
#
# COMPACT_ATOMS: atom_id res chain seq x y z
N MET A 1 2.74 17.34 -86.15
CA MET A 1 3.39 17.75 -84.88
C MET A 1 3.78 16.45 -84.17
N VAL A 2 4.90 15.78 -84.42
CA VAL A 2 6.35 16.10 -84.29
C VAL A 2 6.79 16.43 -82.85
N ARG A 3 7.45 15.42 -82.22
CA ARG A 3 8.55 15.40 -81.20
C ARG A 3 8.31 16.04 -79.82
N PHE A 4 8.83 15.51 -78.70
CA PHE A 4 10.25 15.20 -78.35
C PHE A 4 10.33 14.09 -77.24
N THR A 5 11.04 12.95 -77.41
CA THR A 5 12.46 12.60 -77.08
C THR A 5 12.77 12.30 -75.58
N THR A 6 13.15 11.05 -75.23
CA THR A 6 14.50 10.56 -74.79
C THR A 6 14.84 10.77 -73.29
N VAL A 7 15.63 9.98 -72.53
CA VAL A 7 16.73 9.00 -72.71
C VAL A 7 16.84 8.07 -71.47
N ALA A 8 17.35 6.84 -71.73
CA ALA A 8 18.10 5.82 -70.95
C ALA A 8 18.70 6.16 -69.53
N ARG A 9 19.07 5.23 -68.64
CA ARG A 9 19.92 4.00 -68.66
C ARG A 9 19.63 3.22 -67.34
N GLY A 10 19.78 1.90 -67.15
CA GLY A 10 20.66 0.90 -67.74
C GLY A 10 21.58 0.32 -66.66
N HIS A 11 21.33 -0.91 -66.20
CA HIS A 11 22.32 -2.01 -66.10
C HIS A 11 21.77 -3.22 -65.32
N GLN A 12 21.58 -4.31 -66.08
CA GLN A 12 21.57 -5.69 -65.58
C GLN A 12 22.98 -6.04 -65.10
N CYS A 13 23.10 -6.73 -63.97
CA CYS A 13 24.28 -7.54 -63.67
C CYS A 13 23.84 -9.01 -63.53
N SER A 14 24.50 -9.82 -64.35
CA SER A 14 24.25 -11.22 -64.63
C SER A 14 24.58 -12.16 -63.46
N SER A 15 23.81 -13.24 -63.37
CA SER A 15 24.13 -14.43 -62.58
C SER A 15 25.38 -15.15 -63.15
N PRO A 16 26.29 -15.66 -62.30
CA PRO A 16 27.40 -16.47 -62.78
C PRO A 16 26.98 -17.93 -62.95
N LYS A 17 27.39 -18.51 -64.08
CA LYS A 17 27.28 -19.94 -64.40
C LYS A 17 28.30 -20.72 -63.58
N LEU A 18 27.83 -21.75 -62.88
CA LEU A 18 28.66 -22.80 -62.28
C LEU A 18 29.33 -23.63 -63.38
N VAL A 19 30.66 -23.57 -63.46
CA VAL A 19 31.48 -24.53 -64.21
C VAL A 19 31.95 -25.58 -63.22
N SER A 20 31.54 -26.83 -63.47
CA SER A 20 32.01 -28.03 -62.78
C SER A 20 33.44 -28.32 -63.22
N ASP A 21 34.40 -28.26 -62.29
CA ASP A 21 35.68 -28.93 -62.50
C ASP A 21 36.05 -29.77 -61.27
N LYS A 22 36.25 -31.07 -61.52
CA LYS A 22 36.60 -32.08 -60.52
C LYS A 22 38.12 -32.18 -60.49
N ARG A 23 38.72 -31.91 -59.32
CA ARG A 23 39.84 -32.64 -58.68
C ARG A 23 40.69 -31.68 -57.84
N SER A 24 40.62 -31.81 -56.52
CA SER A 24 41.77 -32.14 -55.66
C SER A 24 41.36 -31.95 -54.19
N LEU A 25 41.25 -33.07 -53.47
CA LEU A 25 41.43 -33.11 -52.02
C LEU A 25 42.77 -32.43 -51.70
N VAL A 26 42.82 -31.58 -50.68
CA VAL A 26 43.93 -31.45 -49.70
C VAL A 26 43.62 -30.29 -48.73
N LEU A 27 43.54 -30.64 -47.45
CA LEU A 27 43.69 -29.82 -46.24
C LEU A 27 42.85 -28.53 -46.11
N LEU A 28 41.76 -28.61 -45.34
CA LEU A 28 41.39 -27.54 -44.41
C LEU A 28 40.64 -28.08 -43.18
N PRO A 29 41.32 -28.61 -42.14
CA PRO A 29 40.72 -28.76 -40.83
C PRO A 29 41.58 -28.05 -39.79
N LEU A 30 41.61 -26.71 -39.77
CA LEU A 30 42.17 -25.97 -38.61
C LEU A 30 41.82 -24.47 -38.61
N LEU A 31 40.58 -24.12 -38.96
CA LEU A 31 40.06 -22.78 -38.67
C LEU A 31 38.57 -22.83 -38.30
N LEU A 32 38.18 -23.87 -37.58
CA LEU A 32 37.06 -23.82 -36.64
C LEU A 32 37.65 -23.42 -35.28
N LEU A 33 38.37 -22.30 -35.27
CA LEU A 33 38.86 -21.68 -34.06
C LEU A 33 37.62 -21.08 -33.38
N LEU A 34 37.06 -21.84 -32.44
CA LEU A 34 36.45 -21.34 -31.21
C LEU A 34 35.94 -19.89 -31.29
N LEU A 35 34.90 -19.65 -32.09
CA LEU A 35 33.90 -18.67 -31.73
C LEU A 35 32.91 -19.40 -30.82
N THR A 36 33.41 -19.87 -29.67
CA THR A 36 32.58 -19.83 -28.48
C THR A 36 32.35 -18.34 -28.29
N SER A 37 31.26 -17.84 -28.86
CA SER A 37 30.59 -16.68 -28.30
C SER A 37 30.51 -17.01 -26.83
N SER A 38 31.30 -16.33 -26.01
CA SER A 38 31.08 -16.30 -24.58
C SER A 38 29.63 -15.85 -24.44
N VAL A 39 28.73 -16.82 -24.24
CA VAL A 39 27.37 -16.61 -23.73
C VAL A 39 27.60 -15.69 -22.54
N SER A 40 27.06 -14.48 -22.65
CA SER A 40 27.43 -13.37 -21.78
C SER A 40 27.12 -13.80 -20.36
N ALA A 41 28.16 -14.13 -19.59
CA ALA A 41 28.11 -14.22 -18.14
C ALA A 41 27.86 -12.79 -17.63
N GLN A 42 26.62 -12.34 -17.79
CA GLN A 42 26.17 -11.07 -17.28
C GLN A 42 25.66 -11.33 -15.87
N ASN A 43 26.10 -10.48 -14.96
CA ASN A 43 25.72 -10.58 -13.57
C ASN A 43 24.28 -10.04 -13.39
N PHE A 44 23.43 -10.78 -12.70
CA PHE A 44 22.06 -10.41 -12.37
C PHE A 44 21.69 -10.87 -10.96
N ILE A 45 20.49 -10.51 -10.51
CA ILE A 45 19.87 -11.06 -9.31
C ILE A 45 18.66 -11.88 -9.77
N ARG A 46 18.61 -13.16 -9.40
CA ARG A 46 17.46 -14.00 -9.76
C ARG A 46 16.19 -13.47 -9.10
N GLY A 47 15.13 -13.31 -9.88
CA GLY A 47 13.85 -12.73 -9.49
C GLY A 47 13.71 -11.22 -9.71
N ASP A 48 14.77 -10.51 -10.10
CA ASP A 48 14.75 -9.08 -10.46
C ASP A 48 14.45 -8.92 -11.96
N ALA A 49 13.18 -9.09 -12.33
CA ALA A 49 12.74 -9.14 -13.72
C ALA A 49 12.73 -7.76 -14.37
N ASN A 50 12.45 -6.71 -13.60
CA ASN A 50 12.44 -5.33 -14.09
C ASN A 50 13.83 -4.67 -14.05
N GLY A 51 14.83 -5.34 -13.46
CA GLY A 51 16.24 -4.91 -13.44
C GLY A 51 16.49 -3.71 -12.54
N ASP A 52 15.61 -3.43 -11.59
CA ASP A 52 15.76 -2.32 -10.67
C ASP A 52 16.80 -2.63 -9.59
N GLY A 53 17.20 -3.89 -9.39
CA GLY A 53 18.19 -4.30 -8.39
C GLY A 53 17.64 -4.40 -6.97
N ASP A 54 16.33 -4.26 -6.81
CA ASP A 54 15.64 -4.54 -5.55
C ASP A 54 15.58 -6.04 -5.29
N ILE A 55 15.71 -6.40 -4.01
CA ILE A 55 15.71 -7.80 -3.55
C ILE A 55 14.57 -8.08 -2.58
N ASP A 56 13.77 -7.05 -2.27
CA ASP A 56 12.64 -7.15 -1.35
C ASP A 56 11.36 -7.67 -2.03
N PHE A 57 11.44 -8.03 -3.32
CA PHE A 57 10.39 -8.74 -4.10
C PHE A 57 8.99 -8.18 -3.88
N TYR A 58 8.78 -6.94 -4.28
CA TYR A 58 7.41 -6.43 -4.41
C TYR A 58 6.79 -6.95 -5.71
N VAL A 59 5.50 -6.69 -5.90
CA VAL A 59 4.72 -7.17 -7.06
C VAL A 59 5.22 -6.68 -8.42
N GLY A 60 6.21 -5.76 -8.48
CA GLY A 60 6.74 -5.19 -9.72
C GLY A 60 7.36 -6.22 -10.64
N ASP A 61 8.25 -7.08 -10.14
CA ASP A 61 8.91 -8.11 -10.96
C ASP A 61 7.92 -9.10 -11.56
N ALA A 62 6.98 -9.58 -10.73
CA ALA A 62 5.93 -10.48 -11.18
C ALA A 62 5.02 -9.82 -12.22
N VAL A 63 4.64 -8.55 -12.00
CA VAL A 63 3.86 -7.76 -12.97
C VAL A 63 4.60 -7.62 -14.30
N GLU A 64 5.92 -7.44 -14.30
CA GLU A 64 6.69 -7.32 -15.53
C GLU A 64 6.69 -8.63 -16.33
N ILE A 65 6.87 -9.77 -15.65
CA ILE A 65 6.75 -11.09 -16.28
C ILE A 65 5.35 -11.31 -16.86
N PHE A 66 4.29 -11.02 -16.08
CA PHE A 66 2.92 -11.15 -16.57
C PHE A 66 2.63 -10.25 -17.77
N THR A 67 3.13 -9.01 -17.73
CA THR A 67 2.95 -8.05 -18.81
C THR A 67 3.64 -8.57 -20.08
N GLN A 68 4.89 -9.05 -19.99
CA GLN A 68 5.56 -9.66 -21.13
C GLN A 68 4.78 -10.86 -21.71
N LEU A 69 4.33 -11.78 -20.87
CA LEU A 69 3.66 -13.01 -21.30
C LEU A 69 2.29 -12.76 -21.95
N PHE A 70 1.53 -11.76 -21.47
CA PHE A 70 0.15 -11.54 -21.93
C PHE A 70 -0.02 -10.37 -22.90
N THR A 71 0.85 -9.36 -22.87
CA THR A 71 0.76 -8.20 -23.78
C THR A 71 1.88 -8.17 -24.82
N GLY A 72 2.95 -8.94 -24.61
CA GLY A 72 4.13 -8.88 -25.46
C GLY A 72 4.94 -7.61 -25.26
N CYS A 73 4.78 -6.91 -24.12
CA CYS A 73 5.68 -5.83 -23.77
C CYS A 73 7.05 -6.40 -23.41
N TRP A 74 8.08 -6.06 -24.18
CA TRP A 74 9.45 -6.48 -23.95
C TRP A 74 10.12 -5.56 -22.92
N GLY A 75 9.67 -5.65 -21.67
CA GLY A 75 10.20 -4.86 -20.56
C GLY A 75 11.04 -5.65 -19.56
N ILE A 76 11.17 -6.97 -19.72
CA ILE A 76 12.11 -7.76 -18.91
C ILE A 76 13.54 -7.30 -19.20
N ALA A 77 14.23 -6.88 -18.13
CA ALA A 77 15.59 -6.37 -18.19
C ALA A 77 16.63 -7.50 -18.36
N CYS A 78 16.31 -8.67 -17.79
CA CYS A 78 17.09 -9.89 -17.96
C CYS A 78 16.19 -11.13 -17.93
N ASP A 79 16.24 -11.93 -19.00
CA ASP A 79 15.46 -13.16 -19.09
C ASP A 79 15.91 -14.21 -18.05
N ASP A 80 17.21 -14.31 -17.76
CA ASP A 80 17.75 -15.19 -16.70
C ASP A 80 17.29 -14.77 -15.29
N ALA A 81 17.05 -13.48 -15.09
CA ALA A 81 16.54 -12.96 -13.83
C ALA A 81 15.05 -13.26 -13.69
N ALA A 82 14.31 -13.15 -14.78
CA ALA A 82 12.89 -13.45 -14.83
C ALA A 82 12.58 -14.95 -14.73
N ASP A 83 13.47 -15.84 -15.20
CA ASP A 83 13.44 -17.28 -14.89
C ASP A 83 13.83 -17.51 -13.42
N SER A 84 12.85 -17.26 -12.56
CA SER A 84 13.02 -17.31 -11.11
C SER A 84 13.17 -18.73 -10.59
N ASN A 85 12.65 -19.73 -11.33
CA ASN A 85 12.66 -21.12 -10.90
C ASN A 85 13.86 -21.93 -11.46
N ASP A 86 14.63 -21.33 -12.40
CA ASP A 86 15.85 -21.84 -13.01
C ASP A 86 15.64 -23.14 -13.81
N ASP A 87 14.50 -23.23 -14.52
CA ASP A 87 14.13 -24.38 -15.35
C ASP A 87 14.43 -24.20 -16.85
N GLY A 88 14.89 -23.00 -17.23
CA GLY A 88 15.25 -22.59 -18.58
C GLY A 88 14.07 -22.21 -19.46
N ASN A 89 12.88 -22.02 -18.88
CA ASN A 89 11.68 -21.56 -19.59
C ASN A 89 11.05 -20.40 -18.84
N LEU A 90 11.02 -19.23 -19.48
CA LEU A 90 10.30 -18.08 -18.97
C LEU A 90 8.78 -18.24 -19.19
N ASP A 91 8.04 -18.52 -18.12
CA ASP A 91 6.58 -18.67 -18.16
C ASP A 91 5.85 -18.21 -16.87
N ILE A 92 4.56 -18.54 -16.76
CA ILE A 92 3.73 -18.13 -15.60
C ILE A 92 4.24 -18.71 -14.27
N SER A 93 4.92 -19.85 -14.31
CA SER A 93 5.47 -20.48 -13.13
C SER A 93 6.52 -19.59 -12.47
N ASP A 94 7.20 -18.74 -13.23
CA ASP A 94 8.16 -17.79 -12.70
C ASP A 94 7.52 -16.65 -11.93
N ALA A 95 6.52 -16.01 -12.52
CA ALA A 95 5.77 -14.96 -11.83
C ALA A 95 5.12 -15.51 -10.56
N VAL A 96 4.57 -16.73 -10.62
CA VAL A 96 4.03 -17.43 -9.44
C VAL A 96 5.14 -17.74 -8.44
N ASN A 97 6.31 -18.17 -8.88
CA ASN A 97 7.42 -18.48 -8.00
C ASN A 97 7.95 -17.22 -7.29
N ILE A 98 8.10 -16.08 -7.96
CA ILE A 98 8.42 -14.79 -7.31
C ILE A 98 7.39 -14.45 -6.23
N LEU A 99 6.09 -14.54 -6.55
CA LEU A 99 5.01 -14.26 -5.60
C LEU A 99 4.97 -15.27 -4.44
N ALA A 100 5.25 -16.55 -4.71
CA ALA A 100 5.19 -17.64 -3.74
C ALA A 100 6.47 -17.80 -2.90
N GLN A 101 7.60 -17.31 -3.39
CA GLN A 101 8.93 -17.56 -2.82
C GLN A 101 8.97 -17.24 -1.32
N ARG A 102 8.39 -16.10 -0.95
CA ARG A 102 8.45 -15.58 0.42
C ARG A 102 7.49 -16.29 1.38
N GLN A 103 6.45 -16.98 0.88
CA GLN A 103 5.63 -17.88 1.72
C GLN A 103 6.36 -19.17 2.06
N SER A 104 7.17 -19.69 1.14
CA SER A 104 7.89 -20.96 1.32
C SER A 104 9.08 -20.86 2.27
N GLY A 105 9.63 -19.65 2.44
CA GLY A 105 10.86 -19.40 3.21
C GLY A 105 12.13 -19.98 2.58
N LEU A 106 12.02 -20.59 1.40
CA LEU A 106 13.17 -21.00 0.61
C LEU A 106 13.73 -19.75 -0.11
N PRO A 107 15.04 -19.66 -0.36
CA PRO A 107 15.62 -18.65 -1.26
C PRO A 107 15.50 -19.10 -2.72
N LEU A 108 15.42 -18.14 -3.66
CA LEU A 108 15.44 -18.47 -5.10
C LEU A 108 16.75 -19.19 -5.43
N PRO A 109 16.79 -19.99 -6.51
CA PRO A 109 18.04 -20.52 -7.04
C PRO A 109 19.07 -19.39 -7.22
N LEU A 110 20.35 -19.74 -7.11
CA LEU A 110 21.42 -18.77 -7.30
C LEU A 110 21.38 -18.22 -8.74
N PRO A 111 21.67 -16.93 -9.00
CA PRO A 111 22.27 -15.94 -8.10
C PRO A 111 21.24 -15.07 -7.34
N PHE A 112 20.91 -15.46 -6.10
CA PHE A 112 20.04 -14.72 -5.18
C PHE A 112 20.53 -14.91 -3.72
N PRO A 113 20.49 -13.89 -2.83
CA PRO A 113 20.11 -12.48 -3.04
C PRO A 113 21.27 -11.60 -3.54
N ILE A 114 22.41 -12.21 -3.86
CA ILE A 114 23.61 -11.49 -4.27
C ILE A 114 23.75 -11.61 -5.77
N VAL A 115 24.06 -10.49 -6.40
CA VAL A 115 24.43 -10.39 -7.80
C VAL A 115 25.47 -11.46 -8.16
N GLY A 116 25.23 -12.19 -9.23
CA GLY A 116 26.13 -13.22 -9.72
C GLY A 116 25.81 -13.65 -11.15
N ASN A 117 26.64 -14.52 -11.69
CA ASN A 117 26.39 -15.18 -12.98
C ASN A 117 25.44 -16.35 -12.79
N ASP A 118 24.78 -16.74 -13.88
CA ASP A 118 23.99 -17.95 -13.94
C ASP A 118 24.87 -19.21 -13.70
N PRO A 119 24.62 -19.99 -12.62
CA PRO A 119 25.30 -21.27 -12.37
C PRO A 119 24.86 -22.39 -13.33
N THR A 120 23.73 -22.22 -14.02
CA THR A 120 23.03 -23.20 -14.83
C THR A 120 22.74 -22.69 -16.26
N PRO A 121 23.77 -22.24 -17.01
CA PRO A 121 23.59 -21.56 -18.30
C PRO A 121 22.67 -22.30 -19.27
N ASP A 122 21.66 -21.59 -19.76
CA ASP A 122 20.73 -22.08 -20.77
C ASP A 122 20.60 -21.12 -21.98
N GLY A 123 19.42 -21.08 -22.61
CA GLY A 123 19.15 -20.27 -23.81
C GLY A 123 18.67 -18.86 -23.52
N LEU A 124 18.32 -18.55 -22.28
CA LEU A 124 17.97 -17.23 -21.80
C LEU A 124 19.24 -16.38 -21.63
N LEU A 125 19.06 -15.06 -21.69
CA LEU A 125 20.16 -14.11 -21.65
C LEU A 125 19.72 -12.83 -20.95
N CYS A 126 20.59 -12.26 -20.11
CA CYS A 126 20.47 -10.87 -19.73
C CYS A 126 20.83 -9.91 -20.88
N ALA A 127 20.06 -8.82 -21.01
CA ALA A 127 20.37 -7.71 -21.90
C ALA A 127 21.17 -6.60 -21.21
N THR A 128 21.04 -6.48 -19.88
CA THR A 128 21.57 -5.36 -19.09
C THR A 128 22.66 -5.80 -18.09
N PRO A 129 23.73 -5.00 -17.90
CA PRO A 129 24.79 -5.29 -16.93
C PRO A 129 24.33 -5.02 -15.49
N THR A 130 24.89 -5.77 -14.53
CA THR A 130 24.75 -5.64 -13.04
C THR A 130 23.69 -4.65 -12.58
N PRO A 131 22.51 -5.10 -12.11
CA PRO A 131 21.48 -4.21 -11.64
C PRO A 131 21.96 -3.42 -10.42
N SER A 132 21.49 -2.18 -10.30
CA SER A 132 21.82 -1.32 -9.17
C SER A 132 20.57 -0.57 -8.72
N PHE A 133 20.11 -0.88 -7.50
CA PHE A 133 18.97 -0.21 -6.92
C PHE A 133 19.24 1.25 -6.64
N ALA A 134 18.57 2.11 -7.41
CA ALA A 134 18.58 3.55 -7.25
C ALA A 134 17.42 4.06 -6.37
N GLY A 135 16.57 3.15 -5.88
CA GLY A 135 15.28 3.50 -5.28
C GLY A 135 14.20 3.68 -6.34
N TYR A 136 12.94 3.71 -5.91
CA TYR A 136 11.81 3.97 -6.81
C TYR A 136 11.70 5.45 -7.17
N THR A 137 11.15 5.71 -8.35
CA THR A 137 10.81 7.08 -8.74
C THR A 137 9.65 7.57 -7.88
N PHE A 138 9.91 8.55 -7.02
CA PHE A 138 8.85 9.18 -6.25
C PHE A 138 7.93 9.98 -7.17
N ASN A 139 6.63 9.66 -7.14
CA ASN A 139 5.62 10.39 -7.88
C ASN A 139 4.45 10.77 -6.95
N PRO A 140 4.39 12.03 -6.47
CA PRO A 140 3.37 12.46 -5.52
C PRO A 140 1.97 12.54 -6.12
N ALA A 141 1.82 12.36 -7.45
CA ALA A 141 0.52 12.28 -8.08
C ALA A 141 -0.20 10.97 -7.74
N PHE A 142 0.55 9.92 -7.37
CA PHE A 142 0.00 8.77 -6.66
C PHE A 142 -0.02 9.07 -5.16
N GLN A 143 -1.16 8.86 -4.52
CA GLN A 143 -1.32 9.07 -3.09
C GLN A 143 -1.93 7.84 -2.44
N LEU A 144 -1.36 7.43 -1.32
CA LEU A 144 -1.87 6.39 -0.43
C LEU A 144 -2.29 7.03 0.88
N ASP A 145 -3.56 6.90 1.21
CA ASP A 145 -4.16 7.46 2.41
C ASP A 145 -4.69 6.34 3.30
N VAL A 146 -4.44 6.45 4.61
CA VAL A 146 -5.18 5.68 5.61
C VAL A 146 -6.38 6.52 6.02
N ILE A 147 -7.58 6.02 5.76
CA ILE A 147 -8.85 6.68 6.11
C ILE A 147 -9.57 5.86 7.17
N PRO A 148 -9.61 6.33 8.43
CA PRO A 148 -10.41 5.68 9.45
C PRO A 148 -11.90 5.92 9.18
N VAL A 149 -12.67 4.85 9.11
CA VAL A 149 -14.12 4.87 8.87
C VAL A 149 -14.84 4.36 10.10
N GLY A 150 -15.92 5.06 10.48
CA GLY A 150 -16.71 4.74 11.66
C GLY A 150 -16.11 5.26 12.98
N VAL A 151 -15.08 6.10 12.93
CA VAL A 151 -14.49 6.77 14.10
C VAL A 151 -15.37 7.93 14.58
N GLY A 152 -16.51 7.64 15.22
CA GLY A 152 -17.00 8.55 16.25
C GLY A 152 -16.02 8.43 17.42
N SER A 153 -15.26 9.48 17.73
CA SER A 153 -14.33 9.63 18.88
C SER A 153 -14.17 8.36 19.72
N GLY A 154 -13.37 7.41 19.22
CA GLY A 154 -13.44 6.02 19.66
C GLY A 154 -12.77 5.81 21.01
N SER A 155 -13.52 5.43 22.01
CA SER A 155 -13.07 5.02 23.35
C SER A 155 -12.09 3.85 23.29
N VAL A 156 -11.36 3.61 24.38
CA VAL A 156 -10.64 2.34 24.56
C VAL A 156 -11.61 1.18 24.41
N GLY A 157 -11.23 0.20 23.59
CA GLY A 157 -12.04 -0.96 23.23
C GLY A 157 -12.86 -0.80 21.95
N THR A 158 -13.00 0.42 21.41
CA THR A 158 -13.71 0.67 20.15
C THR A 158 -12.99 0.00 18.98
N ILE A 159 -13.77 -0.62 18.10
CA ILE A 159 -13.29 -1.19 16.84
C ILE A 159 -13.65 -0.24 15.71
N PHE A 160 -12.68 0.09 14.87
CA PHE A 160 -12.91 0.86 13.64
C PHE A 160 -12.29 0.15 12.44
N THR A 161 -12.73 0.54 11.25
CA THR A 161 -12.14 0.07 9.99
C THR A 161 -11.22 1.15 9.45
N ALA A 162 -9.97 0.81 9.15
CA ALA A 162 -9.08 1.62 8.34
C ALA A 162 -9.23 1.21 6.87
N GLU A 163 -9.74 2.11 6.04
CA GLU A 163 -9.71 1.98 4.59
C GLU A 163 -8.37 2.51 4.06
N LEU A 164 -7.70 1.71 3.25
CA LEU A 164 -6.47 2.10 2.58
C LEU A 164 -6.87 2.56 1.19
N GLN A 165 -6.74 3.86 0.90
CA GLN A 165 -7.18 4.47 -0.35
C GLN A 165 -5.98 4.83 -1.23
N LEU A 166 -6.05 4.42 -2.50
CA LEU A 166 -5.10 4.77 -3.55
C LEU A 166 -5.74 5.78 -4.50
N THR A 167 -5.11 6.94 -4.62
CA THR A 167 -5.42 7.93 -5.64
C THR A 167 -4.49 7.75 -6.83
N VAL A 168 -5.08 7.48 -7.99
CA VAL A 168 -4.38 7.27 -9.27
C VAL A 168 -4.57 8.50 -10.16
N PRO A 169 -3.49 9.12 -10.66
CA PRO A 169 -3.57 10.27 -11.55
C PRO A 169 -4.09 9.91 -12.94
N ALA A 170 -4.57 10.92 -13.67
CA ALA A 170 -4.99 10.75 -15.05
C ALA A 170 -3.83 10.28 -15.93
N GLY A 171 -4.10 9.35 -16.85
CA GLY A 171 -3.10 8.79 -17.76
C GLY A 171 -2.36 7.57 -17.22
N PHE A 172 -2.61 7.16 -15.97
CA PHE A 172 -1.98 5.98 -15.39
C PHE A 172 -3.00 4.88 -15.08
N GLY A 173 -2.52 3.64 -15.06
CA GLY A 173 -3.23 2.48 -14.50
C GLY A 173 -2.28 1.66 -13.64
N VAL A 174 -2.64 1.42 -12.38
CA VAL A 174 -1.81 0.61 -11.48
C VAL A 174 -2.08 -0.87 -11.72
N THR A 175 -1.01 -1.60 -12.04
CA THR A 175 -0.96 -3.03 -12.37
C THR A 175 -0.55 -3.89 -11.19
N GLY A 176 0.04 -3.29 -10.15
CA GLY A 176 0.31 -3.96 -8.88
C GLY A 176 0.66 -2.95 -7.79
N ILE A 177 0.36 -3.29 -6.54
CA ILE A 177 0.78 -2.51 -5.39
C ILE A 177 1.27 -3.39 -4.23
N SER A 178 2.30 -2.89 -3.54
CA SER A 178 2.92 -3.48 -2.37
C SER A 178 3.06 -2.40 -1.31
N PHE A 179 2.66 -2.68 -0.07
CA PHE A 179 2.81 -1.74 1.03
C PHE A 179 2.77 -2.42 2.40
N GLY A 180 3.46 -1.80 3.37
CA GLY A 180 3.32 -2.09 4.79
C GLY A 180 2.57 -0.96 5.51
N VAL A 181 1.75 -1.32 6.50
CA VAL A 181 1.06 -0.38 7.38
C VAL A 181 1.46 -0.68 8.82
N CYS A 182 2.01 0.32 9.51
CA CYS A 182 2.47 0.23 10.89
C CYS A 182 1.55 0.97 11.86
N HIS A 183 1.53 0.47 13.10
CA HIS A 183 0.96 1.12 14.27
C HIS A 183 1.80 0.77 15.53
N ASP A 184 1.58 1.49 16.62
CA ASP A 184 2.11 1.09 17.93
C ASP A 184 1.21 -0.03 18.54
N PRO A 185 1.73 -1.24 18.77
CA PRO A 185 0.97 -2.36 19.37
C PRO A 185 0.50 -2.08 20.81
N ALA A 186 1.04 -1.06 21.48
CA ALA A 186 0.56 -0.64 22.79
C ALA A 186 -0.73 0.21 22.68
N GLU A 187 -0.97 0.85 21.54
CA GLU A 187 -2.07 1.80 21.34
C GLU A 187 -3.21 1.22 20.49
N LEU A 188 -2.88 0.34 19.54
CA LEU A 188 -3.83 -0.30 18.63
C LEU A 188 -3.56 -1.80 18.55
N ASP A 189 -4.63 -2.60 18.45
CA ASP A 189 -4.56 -4.02 18.11
C ASP A 189 -5.14 -4.24 16.72
N LEU A 190 -4.38 -4.90 15.85
CA LEU A 190 -4.84 -5.28 14.51
C LEU A 190 -5.68 -6.56 14.61
N LEU A 191 -6.97 -6.45 14.28
CA LEU A 191 -7.88 -7.58 14.30
C LEU A 191 -7.70 -8.48 13.05
N PRO A 192 -7.95 -9.79 13.16
CA PRO A 192 -7.95 -10.69 12.01
C PRO A 192 -8.99 -10.29 10.97
N GLY A 193 -8.66 -10.47 9.69
CA GLY A 193 -9.62 -10.29 8.58
C GLY A 193 -9.34 -9.07 7.69
N ILE A 194 -8.06 -8.78 7.41
CA ILE A 194 -7.70 -7.79 6.38
C ILE A 194 -8.28 -8.24 5.04
N ALA A 195 -9.07 -7.37 4.42
CA ALA A 195 -9.78 -7.64 3.18
C ALA A 195 -9.29 -6.73 2.05
N TYR A 196 -9.50 -7.15 0.80
CA TYR A 196 -9.37 -6.29 -0.36
C TYR A 196 -10.60 -5.38 -0.48
N GLY A 197 -10.45 -4.24 -1.15
CA GLY A 197 -11.56 -3.31 -1.36
C GLY A 197 -12.60 -3.78 -2.39
N PRO A 198 -13.46 -2.88 -2.92
CA PRO A 198 -14.56 -3.27 -3.81
C PRO A 198 -14.13 -3.92 -5.13
N LEU A 199 -12.93 -3.58 -5.64
CA LEU A 199 -12.35 -4.23 -6.80
C LEU A 199 -11.65 -5.51 -6.34
N ALA A 200 -12.25 -6.67 -6.65
CA ALA A 200 -11.64 -7.96 -6.37
C ALA A 200 -10.38 -8.16 -7.24
N PRO A 201 -9.19 -8.28 -6.62
CA PRO A 201 -7.95 -8.47 -7.36
C PRO A 201 -7.74 -9.94 -7.75
N ASP A 202 -6.99 -10.18 -8.82
CA ASP A 202 -6.57 -11.53 -9.21
C ASP A 202 -5.52 -12.11 -8.24
N TYR A 203 -4.72 -11.25 -7.61
CA TYR A 203 -3.81 -11.61 -6.51
C TYR A 203 -4.04 -10.72 -5.30
N PHE A 204 -4.22 -11.31 -4.13
CA PHE A 204 -4.22 -10.59 -2.87
C PHE A 204 -3.53 -11.43 -1.80
N GLN A 205 -2.48 -10.87 -1.23
CA GLN A 205 -1.74 -11.52 -0.17
C GLN A 205 -1.52 -10.54 0.96
N VAL A 206 -1.90 -10.96 2.16
CA VAL A 206 -1.73 -10.18 3.38
C VAL A 206 -1.01 -10.99 4.44
N GLN A 207 -0.14 -10.32 5.19
CA GLN A 207 0.48 -10.88 6.39
C GLN A 207 0.30 -9.91 7.55
N GLY A 208 -0.47 -10.33 8.55
CA GLY A 208 -0.63 -9.58 9.79
C GLY A 208 0.54 -9.81 10.75
N HIS A 209 0.93 -8.75 11.44
CA HIS A 209 1.93 -8.70 12.49
C HIS A 209 1.35 -7.95 13.68
N SER A 210 1.96 -8.08 14.86
CA SER A 210 1.52 -7.30 16.03
C SER A 210 1.73 -5.80 15.83
N THR A 211 2.67 -5.38 14.98
CA THR A 211 3.00 -3.96 14.74
C THR A 211 2.38 -3.40 13.47
N GLY A 212 1.55 -4.18 12.75
CA GLY A 212 1.10 -3.78 11.43
C GLY A 212 0.73 -4.93 10.51
N PHE A 213 0.64 -4.65 9.21
CA PHE A 213 0.48 -5.69 8.20
C PHE A 213 1.14 -5.31 6.88
N ASN A 214 1.44 -6.34 6.10
CA ASN A 214 1.99 -6.24 4.76
C ASN A 214 0.97 -6.70 3.76
N CYS A 215 0.87 -6.02 2.63
CA CYS A 215 -0.10 -6.31 1.59
C CYS A 215 0.52 -6.23 0.21
N ASN A 216 0.29 -7.26 -0.59
CA ASN A 216 0.57 -7.31 -2.02
C ASN A 216 -0.75 -7.53 -2.76
N SER A 217 -0.99 -6.73 -3.80
CA SER A 217 -2.21 -6.81 -4.59
C SER A 217 -1.91 -6.61 -6.07
N ILE A 218 -2.44 -7.51 -6.90
CA ILE A 218 -2.42 -7.37 -8.36
C ILE A 218 -3.89 -7.36 -8.80
N PRO A 219 -4.43 -6.20 -9.23
CA PRO A 219 -5.84 -6.08 -9.57
C PRO A 219 -6.23 -6.96 -10.76
N THR A 220 -5.31 -7.19 -11.70
CA THR A 220 -5.52 -8.17 -12.76
C THR A 220 -4.22 -8.70 -13.34
N PHE A 221 -4.17 -9.99 -13.67
CA PHE A 221 -3.09 -10.60 -14.45
C PHE A 221 -3.28 -10.43 -15.97
N ILE A 222 -4.49 -10.09 -16.40
CA ILE A 222 -4.85 -10.03 -17.81
C ILE A 222 -4.97 -8.57 -18.21
N LEU A 223 -4.19 -8.13 -19.19
CA LEU A 223 -4.28 -6.78 -19.74
C LEU A 223 -5.01 -6.77 -21.11
N PRO A 224 -5.84 -5.75 -21.41
CA PRO A 224 -6.22 -4.60 -20.56
C PRO A 224 -7.42 -4.95 -19.67
N GLY A 225 -7.18 -5.54 -18.50
CA GLY A 225 -8.20 -5.87 -17.50
C GLY A 225 -8.51 -4.69 -16.58
N SER A 226 -9.21 -4.96 -15.49
CA SER A 226 -9.57 -3.96 -14.49
C SER A 226 -8.37 -3.54 -13.65
N LEU A 227 -7.58 -2.60 -14.17
CA LEU A 227 -6.56 -1.87 -13.42
C LEU A 227 -7.20 -0.94 -12.40
N PHE A 228 -6.42 -0.52 -11.38
CA PHE A 228 -6.76 0.72 -10.68
C PHE A 228 -6.48 1.88 -11.63
N GLY A 229 -7.48 2.26 -12.42
CA GLY A 229 -7.42 3.40 -13.34
C GLY A 229 -7.54 4.75 -12.63
N PRO A 230 -7.59 5.87 -13.36
CA PRO A 230 -7.64 7.20 -12.76
C PRO A 230 -8.81 7.37 -11.79
N GLY A 231 -8.53 7.84 -10.58
CA GLY A 231 -9.53 8.01 -9.52
C GLY A 231 -9.06 7.52 -8.15
N VAL A 232 -9.98 7.44 -7.20
CA VAL A 232 -9.74 6.97 -5.83
C VAL A 232 -10.28 5.56 -5.69
N HIS A 233 -9.47 4.65 -5.14
CA HIS A 233 -9.81 3.24 -4.96
C HIS A 233 -9.50 2.81 -3.52
N VAL A 234 -10.44 2.15 -2.86
CA VAL A 234 -10.12 1.40 -1.64
C VAL A 234 -9.43 0.11 -2.07
N ILE A 235 -8.18 -0.07 -1.63
CA ILE A 235 -7.34 -1.20 -2.04
C ILE A 235 -7.25 -2.29 -0.97
N ALA A 236 -7.41 -1.91 0.29
CA ALA A 236 -7.48 -2.83 1.42
C ALA A 236 -8.29 -2.21 2.56
N GLU A 237 -8.82 -3.07 3.42
CA GLU A 237 -9.53 -2.70 4.64
C GLU A 237 -8.97 -3.53 5.80
N ALA A 238 -8.66 -2.87 6.91
CA ALA A 238 -8.18 -3.54 8.12
C ALA A 238 -8.97 -3.03 9.33
N GLN A 239 -9.31 -3.93 10.25
CA GLN A 239 -9.99 -3.56 11.49
C GLN A 239 -8.98 -3.43 12.62
N TYR A 240 -9.14 -2.37 13.39
CA TYR A 240 -8.28 -2.07 14.54
C TYR A 240 -9.14 -1.89 15.79
N GLN A 241 -8.65 -2.37 16.92
CA GLN A 241 -9.19 -2.07 18.23
C GLN A 241 -8.29 -1.04 18.94
N ILE A 242 -8.90 -0.03 19.54
CA ILE A 242 -8.17 0.98 20.34
C ILE A 242 -7.84 0.39 21.71
N LEU A 243 -6.57 0.43 22.12
CA LEU A 243 -6.10 -0.12 23.39
C LEU A 243 -5.86 0.94 24.46
N THR A 244 -5.58 2.18 24.06
CA THR A 244 -5.30 3.30 24.98
C THR A 244 -6.02 4.58 24.59
N SER A 245 -6.34 5.41 25.59
CA SER A 245 -6.83 6.77 25.41
C SER A 245 -5.70 7.67 24.89
N GLY A 246 -6.00 8.60 23.98
CA GLY A 246 -5.01 9.51 23.39
C GLY A 246 -4.99 9.47 21.87
N GLY A 247 -3.88 9.90 21.27
CA GLY A 247 -3.69 9.85 19.82
C GLY A 247 -2.90 8.62 19.42
N ALA A 248 -3.46 7.75 18.58
CA ALA A 248 -2.78 6.60 18.01
C ALA A 248 -2.53 6.80 16.51
N ALA A 249 -1.29 6.61 16.07
CA ALA A 249 -0.92 6.81 14.67
C ALA A 249 -0.95 5.49 13.88
N ILE A 250 -1.56 5.53 12.69
CA ILE A 250 -1.44 4.49 11.67
C ILE A 250 -0.73 5.12 10.47
N SER A 251 0.35 4.52 10.00
CA SER A 251 1.13 5.08 8.90
C SER A 251 1.70 4.01 7.99
N PHE A 252 1.95 4.36 6.73
CA PHE A 252 2.68 3.50 5.83
C PHE A 252 4.16 3.43 6.20
N CYS A 253 4.74 2.25 6.09
CA CYS A 253 6.12 1.99 6.50
C CYS A 253 6.70 0.84 5.68
N SER A 254 8.03 0.83 5.53
CA SER A 254 8.74 -0.35 5.06
C SER A 254 8.85 -1.33 6.22
N MET A 255 7.94 -2.30 6.28
CA MET A 255 7.98 -3.33 7.30
C MET A 255 9.05 -4.36 7.00
N THR A 256 9.72 -4.86 8.04
CA THR A 256 10.64 -6.00 7.95
C THR A 256 9.99 -7.21 8.63
N GLY A 257 10.08 -8.40 8.02
CA GLY A 257 9.35 -9.59 8.44
C GLY A 257 9.56 -10.77 7.48
N GLN A 258 8.70 -11.79 7.51
CA GLN A 258 8.75 -12.87 6.50
C GLN A 258 8.47 -12.33 5.08
N MET A 259 7.69 -11.24 4.99
CA MET A 259 7.47 -10.45 3.78
C MET A 259 7.90 -8.99 3.99
N PRO A 260 9.19 -8.62 3.94
CA PRO A 260 9.55 -7.20 3.89
C PRO A 260 8.97 -6.61 2.62
N VAL A 261 8.24 -5.50 2.74
CA VAL A 261 7.64 -4.85 1.58
C VAL A 261 7.85 -3.34 1.69
N PRO A 262 8.47 -2.72 0.67
CA PRO A 262 8.43 -1.29 0.53
C PRO A 262 7.06 -0.83 0.05
N VAL A 263 6.77 0.45 0.25
CA VAL A 263 5.58 1.11 -0.27
C VAL A 263 5.85 1.51 -1.72
N ALA A 264 5.37 0.70 -2.65
CA ALA A 264 5.63 0.86 -4.08
C ALA A 264 4.46 0.34 -4.91
N LEU A 265 4.31 0.88 -6.12
CA LEU A 265 3.31 0.45 -7.09
C LEU A 265 3.93 0.30 -8.47
N ALA A 266 3.48 -0.70 -9.21
CA ALA A 266 3.74 -0.86 -10.63
C ALA A 266 2.58 -0.23 -11.41
N ALA A 267 2.88 0.63 -12.39
CA ALA A 267 1.87 1.32 -13.17
C ALA A 267 2.27 1.51 -14.63
N VAL A 268 1.30 1.40 -15.52
CA VAL A 268 1.44 1.74 -16.94
C VAL A 268 1.11 3.22 -17.16
N ASP A 269 1.94 3.92 -17.94
CA ASP A 269 1.69 5.28 -18.42
C ASP A 269 1.10 5.24 -19.84
N PHE A 270 -0.20 5.50 -19.96
CA PHE A 270 -0.90 5.51 -21.24
C PHE A 270 -0.45 6.65 -22.18
N GLY A 271 0.25 7.66 -21.66
CA GLY A 271 0.79 8.78 -22.42
C GLY A 271 2.17 8.52 -23.01
N ALA A 272 2.96 7.61 -22.42
CA ALA A 272 4.35 7.35 -22.81
C ALA A 272 4.50 6.43 -24.04
N MET A 273 3.40 5.83 -24.54
CA MET A 273 3.43 4.79 -25.59
C MET A 273 4.30 3.57 -25.25
N THR A 274 4.65 3.39 -23.98
CA THR A 274 5.29 2.19 -23.44
C THR A 274 4.20 1.37 -22.75
N ASP A 275 3.90 0.19 -23.29
CA ASP A 275 2.89 -0.73 -22.73
C ASP A 275 3.40 -1.51 -21.49
N CYS A 276 4.54 -1.10 -20.93
CA CYS A 276 5.24 -1.79 -19.82
C CYS A 276 5.01 -1.02 -18.52
N SER A 277 5.09 -1.72 -17.38
CA SER A 277 4.87 -1.10 -16.08
C SER A 277 6.17 -0.46 -15.58
N ASP A 278 6.09 0.78 -15.14
CA ASP A 278 7.15 1.42 -14.37
C ASP A 278 6.81 1.35 -12.87
N VAL A 279 7.83 1.41 -12.02
CA VAL A 279 7.66 1.35 -10.56
C VAL A 279 7.83 2.72 -9.92
N PHE A 280 6.83 3.09 -9.12
CA PHE A 280 6.78 4.37 -8.42
C PHE A 280 6.63 4.19 -6.91
N ALA A 281 7.24 5.11 -6.16
CA ALA A 281 6.88 5.33 -4.76
C ALA A 281 5.77 6.40 -4.69
N PRO A 282 4.61 6.10 -4.09
CA PRO A 282 3.55 7.08 -3.90
C PRO A 282 3.84 8.02 -2.73
N ALA A 283 3.16 9.16 -2.69
CA ALA A 283 3.02 9.92 -1.45
C ALA A 283 2.18 9.10 -0.46
N SER A 284 2.63 9.00 0.79
CA SER A 284 1.90 8.28 1.84
C SER A 284 1.42 9.24 2.92
N VAL A 285 0.18 9.06 3.34
CA VAL A 285 -0.49 9.86 4.36
C VAL A 285 -1.08 8.89 5.40
N GLY A 286 -0.57 9.00 6.63
CA GLY A 286 -1.09 8.25 7.76
C GLY A 286 -2.34 8.90 8.38
N ALA A 287 -2.99 8.16 9.26
CA ALA A 287 -4.08 8.64 10.09
C ALA A 287 -3.64 8.79 11.56
N ASN A 288 -4.21 9.77 12.25
CA ASN A 288 -4.17 9.84 13.71
C ASN A 288 -5.58 9.59 14.24
N ILE A 289 -5.71 8.53 15.04
CA ILE A 289 -6.95 8.15 15.72
C ILE A 289 -6.91 8.79 17.10
N ASN A 290 -7.79 9.76 17.34
CA ASN A 290 -7.91 10.35 18.66
C ASN A 290 -9.03 9.63 19.42
N SER A 291 -8.66 8.90 20.47
CA SER A 291 -9.57 8.29 21.43
C SER A 291 -9.76 9.22 22.62
N ALA A 292 -10.94 9.84 22.71
CA ALA A 292 -11.36 10.54 23.91
C ALA A 292 -11.98 9.53 24.90
N PRO A 293 -11.84 9.71 26.22
CA PRO A 293 -12.57 8.91 27.20
C PRO A 293 -14.09 9.06 27.01
N GLU A 294 -14.86 7.97 27.16
CA GLU A 294 -16.32 8.09 27.28
C GLU A 294 -16.69 8.80 28.56
N PHE A 295 -17.86 9.42 28.55
CA PHE A 295 -18.41 10.03 29.75
C PHE A 295 -19.93 9.96 29.76
N VAL A 296 -20.51 10.36 30.89
CA VAL A 296 -21.95 10.62 31.02
C VAL A 296 -22.13 12.12 31.20
N ARG A 297 -22.78 12.78 30.23
CA ARG A 297 -23.05 14.22 30.28
C ARG A 297 -23.91 14.53 31.49
N GLY A 298 -23.41 15.44 32.34
CA GLY A 298 -24.02 15.78 33.62
C GLY A 298 -23.44 15.10 34.86
N ASP A 299 -22.61 14.04 34.74
CA ASP A 299 -21.92 13.41 35.89
C ASP A 299 -20.59 14.13 36.12
N THR A 300 -20.68 15.38 36.58
CA THR A 300 -19.54 16.31 36.60
C THR A 300 -18.46 15.94 37.62
N ASN A 301 -18.81 15.11 38.61
CA ASN A 301 -17.85 14.60 39.61
C ASN A 301 -17.35 13.18 39.29
N ALA A 302 -17.73 12.60 38.16
CA ALA A 302 -17.38 11.25 37.72
C ALA A 302 -17.72 10.18 38.78
N SER A 303 -18.92 10.23 39.34
CA SER A 303 -19.44 9.28 40.33
C SER A 303 -19.84 7.93 39.74
N GLY A 304 -20.11 7.85 38.43
CA GLY A 304 -20.50 6.63 37.73
C GLY A 304 -21.97 6.25 37.83
N GLY A 305 -22.81 7.21 38.19
CA GLY A 305 -24.27 7.07 38.28
C GLY A 305 -24.99 7.94 37.25
N SER A 306 -26.33 7.92 37.29
CA SER A 306 -27.09 8.97 36.61
C SER A 306 -26.83 10.31 37.31
N PRO A 307 -26.62 11.41 36.56
CA PRO A 307 -26.44 12.75 37.10
C PRO A 307 -27.46 13.10 38.18
N ASP A 308 -26.99 13.66 39.30
CA ASP A 308 -27.82 14.06 40.43
C ASP A 308 -27.45 15.44 41.01
N ILE A 309 -28.01 15.77 42.18
CA ILE A 309 -27.79 17.07 42.82
C ILE A 309 -26.32 17.31 43.19
N ALA A 310 -25.55 16.25 43.47
CA ALA A 310 -24.14 16.34 43.80
C ALA A 310 -23.30 16.83 42.62
N ASP A 311 -23.70 16.49 41.39
CA ASP A 311 -23.05 16.99 40.17
C ASP A 311 -23.29 18.48 39.97
N ALA A 312 -24.52 18.95 40.17
CA ALA A 312 -24.81 20.38 40.10
C ALA A 312 -24.03 21.16 41.18
N ILE A 313 -23.88 20.60 42.38
CA ILE A 313 -23.06 21.18 43.44
C ILE A 313 -21.57 21.19 43.06
N ASN A 314 -21.07 20.10 42.48
CA ASN A 314 -19.67 20.00 42.03
C ASN A 314 -19.36 21.05 40.95
N SER A 315 -20.23 21.23 39.94
CA SER A 315 -20.08 22.29 38.94
C SER A 315 -19.97 23.67 39.58
N LEU A 316 -20.84 23.99 40.55
CA LEU A 316 -20.77 25.28 41.27
C LEU A 316 -19.49 25.41 42.10
N TYR A 317 -19.02 24.33 42.71
CA TYR A 317 -17.75 24.34 43.45
C TYR A 317 -16.57 24.60 42.51
N TYR A 318 -16.58 23.98 41.33
CA TYR A 318 -15.55 24.19 40.30
C TYR A 318 -15.59 25.63 39.77
N ILE A 319 -16.75 26.13 39.35
CA ILE A 319 -16.94 27.49 38.81
C ILE A 319 -16.52 28.57 39.80
N PHE A 320 -16.87 28.43 41.09
CA PHE A 320 -16.55 29.41 42.12
C PHE A 320 -15.23 29.15 42.84
N ASN A 321 -14.43 28.19 42.35
CA ASN A 321 -13.14 27.81 42.93
C ASN A 321 -13.23 27.50 44.44
N ILE A 322 -14.31 26.82 44.84
CA ILE A 322 -14.54 26.34 46.20
C ILE A 322 -13.76 25.03 46.37
N PRO A 323 -13.00 24.84 47.47
CA PRO A 323 -12.27 23.61 47.72
C PRO A 323 -13.18 22.37 47.61
N GLY A 324 -12.77 21.41 46.78
CA GLY A 324 -13.50 20.16 46.53
C GLY A 324 -14.22 20.11 45.17
N GLY A 325 -14.33 21.23 44.44
CA GLY A 325 -14.80 21.21 43.05
C GLY A 325 -13.75 20.65 42.11
N ILE A 326 -14.12 19.66 41.30
CA ILE A 326 -13.26 19.02 40.29
C ILE A 326 -13.95 19.02 38.93
N SER A 327 -13.16 18.98 37.86
CA SER A 327 -13.63 18.71 36.50
C SER A 327 -12.74 17.62 35.91
N PRO A 328 -13.05 16.33 36.12
CA PRO A 328 -12.29 15.22 35.54
C PRO A 328 -12.41 15.16 34.02
N CYS A 329 -13.54 15.64 33.51
CA CYS A 329 -13.97 15.62 32.12
C CYS A 329 -14.77 16.89 31.88
N ASP A 330 -14.24 17.76 31.00
CA ASP A 330 -14.86 19.04 30.72
C ASP A 330 -16.13 18.85 29.88
N ASP A 331 -16.18 17.86 28.99
CA ASP A 331 -17.39 17.51 28.21
C ASP A 331 -18.52 16.99 29.10
N ALA A 332 -18.20 16.26 30.18
CA ALA A 332 -19.21 15.84 31.16
C ALA A 332 -19.79 17.03 31.93
N SER A 333 -18.99 18.10 32.10
CA SER A 333 -19.35 19.30 32.85
C SER A 333 -20.03 20.36 32.00
N ASP A 334 -19.84 20.33 30.68
CA ASP A 334 -20.67 21.03 29.70
C ASP A 334 -22.00 20.27 29.51
N VAL A 335 -22.88 20.44 30.49
CA VAL A 335 -24.17 19.72 30.54
C VAL A 335 -25.10 20.16 29.42
N ASN A 336 -24.95 21.39 28.95
CA ASN A 336 -25.81 21.97 27.94
C ASN A 336 -25.27 21.85 26.50
N ASP A 337 -24.03 21.38 26.34
CA ASP A 337 -23.37 21.07 25.07
C ASP A 337 -23.25 22.31 24.16
N ASP A 338 -22.84 23.44 24.76
CA ASP A 338 -22.60 24.70 24.04
C ASP A 338 -21.13 24.99 23.75
N GLY A 339 -20.22 24.11 24.18
CA GLY A 339 -18.78 24.22 24.07
C GLY A 339 -18.18 25.28 25.00
N ILE A 340 -18.91 25.69 26.06
CA ILE A 340 -18.49 26.76 26.98
C ILE A 340 -18.41 26.24 28.42
N HIS A 341 -17.24 25.75 28.81
CA HIS A 341 -16.93 25.37 30.19
C HIS A 341 -15.69 26.10 30.73
N PRO A 342 -15.67 26.54 32.01
CA PRO A 342 -16.73 26.49 33.01
C PRO A 342 -17.82 27.57 32.85
N SER A 343 -19.09 27.18 32.93
CA SER A 343 -20.24 28.08 32.87
C SER A 343 -21.31 27.75 33.92
N ILE A 344 -21.95 28.79 34.47
CA ILE A 344 -23.11 28.61 35.37
C ILE A 344 -24.34 28.09 34.61
N ALA A 345 -24.34 28.21 33.28
CA ALA A 345 -25.41 27.70 32.43
C ALA A 345 -25.58 26.18 32.60
N ASP A 346 -24.48 25.44 32.73
CA ASP A 346 -24.47 23.98 32.89
C ASP A 346 -25.10 23.53 34.21
N ALA A 347 -24.72 24.18 35.30
CA ALA A 347 -25.32 23.91 36.61
C ALA A 347 -26.83 24.21 36.59
N ILE A 348 -27.25 25.30 35.94
CA ILE A 348 -28.66 25.65 35.80
C ILE A 348 -29.39 24.63 34.91
N TYR A 349 -28.79 24.20 33.81
CA TYR A 349 -29.35 23.19 32.91
C TYR A 349 -29.60 21.89 33.65
N LEU A 350 -28.59 21.40 34.38
CA LEU A 350 -28.69 20.18 35.17
C LEU A 350 -29.77 20.28 36.25
N LEU A 351 -29.81 21.39 37.00
CA LEU A 351 -30.83 21.60 38.03
C LEU A 351 -32.25 21.64 37.44
N ASN A 352 -32.44 22.24 36.27
CA ASN A 352 -33.74 22.25 35.57
C ASN A 352 -34.16 20.85 35.11
N TYR A 353 -33.21 19.98 34.75
CA TYR A 353 -33.50 18.60 34.43
C TYR A 353 -33.87 17.77 35.68
N LEU A 354 -33.18 17.98 36.79
CA LEU A 354 -33.36 17.20 38.02
C LEU A 354 -34.67 17.51 38.77
N PHE A 355 -35.16 18.75 38.69
CA PHE A 355 -36.33 19.18 39.47
C PHE A 355 -37.63 19.26 38.65
N PRO A 356 -38.80 18.89 39.22
CA PRO A 356 -40.07 18.92 38.49
C PRO A 356 -40.63 20.33 38.24
N PRO A 357 -41.25 20.59 37.07
CA PRO A 357 -41.29 19.71 35.89
C PRO A 357 -39.93 19.70 35.18
N PRO A 358 -39.36 18.52 34.86
CA PRO A 358 -38.03 18.43 34.29
C PRO A 358 -37.97 19.08 32.91
N SER A 359 -36.87 19.77 32.61
CA SER A 359 -36.54 20.22 31.26
C SER A 359 -36.14 19.05 30.34
N SER A 360 -35.69 19.35 29.12
CA SER A 360 -35.05 18.34 28.27
C SER A 360 -33.90 17.65 29.02
N PRO A 361 -33.70 16.33 28.82
CA PRO A 361 -32.51 15.65 29.32
C PRO A 361 -31.25 16.27 28.71
N PRO A 362 -30.09 16.13 29.38
CA PRO A 362 -28.81 16.49 28.79
C PRO A 362 -28.66 15.91 27.38
N PRO A 363 -28.04 16.65 26.44
CA PRO A 363 -27.64 16.11 25.15
C PRO A 363 -26.79 14.84 25.33
N ALA A 364 -26.72 14.01 24.29
CA ALA A 364 -25.88 12.82 24.33
C ALA A 364 -24.40 13.22 24.59
N PRO A 365 -23.61 12.41 25.31
CA PRO A 365 -23.93 11.07 25.82
C PRO A 365 -24.66 11.09 27.19
N PHE A 366 -25.93 10.66 27.24
CA PHE A 366 -26.73 10.53 28.46
C PHE A 366 -27.89 9.53 28.20
N PRO A 367 -28.27 8.66 29.15
CA PRO A 367 -27.73 8.47 30.51
C PRO A 367 -26.62 7.41 30.61
N ALA A 368 -26.23 6.79 29.49
CA ALA A 368 -25.16 5.82 29.44
C ALA A 368 -23.86 6.50 28.98
N CYS A 369 -22.73 5.86 29.29
CA CYS A 369 -21.43 6.25 28.76
C CYS A 369 -21.49 6.30 27.23
N GLY A 370 -20.83 7.31 26.68
CA GLY A 370 -20.62 7.41 25.25
C GLY A 370 -19.62 8.52 24.93
N PRO A 371 -19.23 8.62 23.65
CA PRO A 371 -18.37 9.69 23.18
C PRO A 371 -19.15 11.00 23.04
N ASP A 372 -18.43 12.13 22.98
CA ASP A 372 -19.03 13.39 22.59
C ASP A 372 -19.45 13.38 21.09
N PRO A 373 -20.75 13.48 20.75
CA PRO A 373 -21.20 13.57 19.36
C PRO A 373 -20.91 14.92 18.72
N THR A 374 -20.68 15.96 19.52
CA THR A 374 -20.44 17.33 19.12
C THR A 374 -18.95 17.61 19.28
N THR A 375 -18.30 17.98 18.18
CA THR A 375 -16.88 18.31 18.22
C THR A 375 -16.69 19.75 18.66
N ASP A 376 -15.99 19.97 19.77
CA ASP A 376 -15.61 21.29 20.24
C ASP A 376 -14.18 21.27 20.88
N PRO A 377 -13.68 22.40 21.41
CA PRO A 377 -12.34 22.46 22.02
C PRO A 377 -12.25 21.85 23.43
N LEU A 378 -13.37 21.47 24.04
CA LEU A 378 -13.40 20.76 25.31
C LEU A 378 -12.98 19.30 25.09
N GLY A 379 -12.63 18.65 26.20
CA GLY A 379 -12.22 17.26 26.15
C GLY A 379 -12.22 16.64 27.53
N CYS A 380 -12.12 15.31 27.54
CA CYS A 380 -12.03 14.55 28.78
C CYS A 380 -10.62 14.05 29.01
N ALA A 381 -10.01 14.48 30.11
CA ALA A 381 -8.70 13.99 30.52
C ALA A 381 -8.79 12.58 31.12
N SER A 382 -9.85 12.32 31.91
CA SER A 382 -10.15 10.99 32.44
C SER A 382 -11.59 10.91 32.92
N PHE A 383 -12.25 9.79 32.67
CA PHE A 383 -13.55 9.50 33.26
C PHE A 383 -13.61 8.02 33.69
N PRO A 384 -13.06 7.68 34.87
CA PRO A 384 -12.93 6.29 35.34
C PRO A 384 -14.23 5.46 35.38
N PRO A 385 -15.42 6.04 35.52
CA PRO A 385 -16.65 5.24 35.52
C PRO A 385 -17.04 4.54 34.21
N CYS A 386 -16.41 4.83 33.06
CA CYS A 386 -16.83 4.31 31.75
C CYS A 386 -15.94 3.21 31.14
#